data_AF-A0A7X7KBS5-F1
#
_entry.id   AF-A0A7X7KBS5-F1
#
_cell.length_a   1.000
_cell.length_b   1.000
_cell.length_c   1.000
_cell.angle_alpha   90.00
_cell.angle_beta   90.00
_cell.angle_gamma   90.00
#
_symmetry.space_group_name_H-M   'P 1'
#
loop_
_entity.id
_entity.type
_entity.pdbx_description
1 polymer ?
#
loop_
_entity_poly.entity_id
_entity_poly.type
_entity_poly.pdbx_seq_one_letter_code
_entity_poly.pdbx_strand_id
1 'polypeptide(L)'
;MKSDRSRPSQTLWTIGHSNHPLEVFLDLLQRRGIELVADVRSSPYCRYATQFNREPLHAALRNCSIGYRYYGDRLGGRVDDPSCYDEDGRVLYGRVAESPNFRAALDELLGEAAAVRTTILCGEENPADCHRRLLIG
;
A
#
# COMPACT_ATOMS: atom_id res chain seq x y z
N MET A 1 8.09 -37.05 -1.94
CA MET A 1 9.06 -35.95 -1.72
C MET A 1 8.71 -34.80 -2.65
N LYS A 2 7.91 -33.83 -2.19
CA LYS A 2 7.82 -32.50 -2.82
C LYS A 2 8.17 -31.49 -1.75
N SER A 3 9.21 -30.73 -2.04
CA SER A 3 9.97 -29.88 -1.15
C SER A 3 9.07 -28.82 -0.51
N ASP A 4 8.95 -28.88 0.81
CA ASP A 4 8.55 -27.77 1.67
C ASP A 4 9.60 -26.66 1.51
N ARG A 5 9.26 -25.64 0.72
CA ARG A 5 10.06 -24.43 0.58
C ARG A 5 9.41 -23.37 1.45
N SER A 6 9.73 -23.42 2.74
CA SER A 6 9.46 -22.36 3.70
C SER A 6 10.16 -21.08 3.22
N ARG A 7 9.42 -20.30 2.41
CA ARG A 7 9.75 -18.91 2.10
C ARG A 7 9.81 -18.22 3.47
N PRO A 8 10.91 -17.50 3.83
CA PRO A 8 10.90 -16.71 5.05
C PRO A 8 9.61 -15.88 5.02
N SER A 9 8.80 -15.98 6.09
CA SER A 9 7.49 -15.36 6.15
C SER A 9 7.65 -13.84 6.11
N GLN A 10 7.67 -13.29 4.90
CA GLN A 10 7.75 -11.85 4.68
C GLN A 10 6.49 -11.23 5.26
N THR A 11 6.67 -10.53 6.37
CA THR A 11 5.55 -9.96 7.12
C THR A 11 5.30 -8.57 6.58
N LEU A 12 4.21 -8.43 5.83
CA LEU A 12 3.74 -7.15 5.32
C LEU A 12 2.65 -6.61 6.24
N TRP A 13 2.88 -5.41 6.78
CA TRP A 13 1.92 -4.76 7.66
C TRP A 13 0.93 -3.95 6.82
N THR A 14 -0.23 -3.62 7.40
CA THR A 14 -1.16 -2.69 6.76
C THR A 14 -1.59 -1.63 7.76
N ILE A 15 -1.83 -0.43 7.27
CA ILE A 15 -2.34 0.70 8.04
C ILE A 15 -3.34 1.48 7.19
N GLY A 16 -4.40 1.95 7.83
CA GLY A 16 -5.29 2.97 7.29
C GLY A 16 -5.15 4.25 8.10
N HIS A 17 -5.40 5.41 7.49
CA HIS A 17 -5.34 6.68 8.21
C HIS A 17 -6.68 7.11 8.81
N SER A 18 -7.82 6.72 8.20
CA SER A 18 -9.17 7.19 8.56
C SER A 18 -9.15 8.71 8.88
N ASN A 19 -9.79 9.13 9.97
CA ASN A 19 -9.76 10.49 10.52
C ASN A 19 -8.79 10.63 11.71
N HIS A 20 -7.78 9.76 11.82
CA HIS A 20 -6.82 9.86 12.93
C HIS A 20 -6.00 11.16 12.83
N PRO A 21 -5.64 11.78 13.98
CA PRO A 21 -4.58 12.76 14.01
C PRO A 21 -3.28 12.16 13.47
N LEU A 22 -2.46 12.99 12.81
CA LEU A 22 -1.20 12.54 12.22
C LEU A 22 -0.25 11.97 13.29
N GLU A 23 -0.27 12.54 14.50
CA GLU A 23 0.56 12.14 15.63
C GLU A 23 0.24 10.72 16.07
N VAL A 24 -1.04 10.35 16.11
CA VAL A 24 -1.49 8.98 16.44
C VAL A 24 -1.03 8.00 15.38
N PHE A 25 -1.11 8.39 14.11
CA PHE A 25 -0.64 7.57 13.00
C PHE A 25 0.87 7.31 13.09
N LEU A 26 1.69 8.35 13.29
CA LEU A 26 3.15 8.22 13.42
C LEU A 26 3.54 7.38 14.63
N ASP A 27 2.87 7.59 15.76
CA ASP A 27 3.09 6.84 16.98
C ASP A 27 2.77 5.34 16.81
N LEU A 28 1.70 4.98 16.11
CA LEU A 28 1.41 3.58 15.75
C LEU A 28 2.54 2.96 14.91
N LEU A 29 3.06 3.70 13.93
CA LEU A 29 4.18 3.25 13.11
C LEU A 29 5.43 3.01 13.97
N GLN A 30 5.77 3.94 14.86
CA GLN A 30 6.94 3.85 15.72
C GLN A 30 6.83 2.71 16.74
N ARG A 31 5.67 2.52 17.37
CA ARG A 31 5.44 1.40 18.31
C ARG A 31 5.59 0.03 17.63
N ARG A 32 5.22 -0.06 16.35
CA ARG A 32 5.43 -1.25 15.52
C ARG A 32 6.80 -1.25 14.85
N GLY A 33 7.60 -0.21 15.04
CA GLY A 33 8.88 0.12 14.41
C GLY A 33 8.86 -0.03 12.89
N ILE A 34 7.79 0.37 12.24
CA ILE A 34 7.76 0.45 10.79
C ILE A 34 8.89 1.37 10.31
N GLU A 35 9.64 0.89 9.32
CA GLU A 35 10.77 1.57 8.71
C GLU A 35 10.41 2.16 7.35
N LEU A 36 9.37 1.63 6.70
CA LEU A 36 8.91 2.07 5.39
C LEU A 36 7.38 2.05 5.30
N VAL A 37 6.81 3.14 4.80
CA VAL A 37 5.40 3.22 4.38
C VAL A 37 5.32 3.15 2.86
N ALA A 38 4.69 2.07 2.37
CA ALA A 38 4.33 1.89 0.97
C ALA A 38 2.91 2.41 0.74
N ASP A 39 2.77 3.56 0.10
CA ASP A 39 1.49 4.19 -0.19
C ASP A 39 0.91 3.67 -1.51
N VAL A 40 -0.11 2.81 -1.43
CA VAL A 40 -0.79 2.22 -2.59
C VAL A 40 -2.07 2.97 -2.95
N ARG A 41 -2.34 4.13 -2.35
CA ARG A 41 -3.52 4.93 -2.66
C ARG A 41 -3.43 5.46 -4.10
N SER A 42 -4.37 5.08 -4.96
CA SER A 42 -4.43 5.63 -6.34
C SER A 42 -4.52 7.16 -6.38
N SER A 43 -5.12 7.76 -5.35
CA SER A 43 -5.10 9.20 -5.16
C SER A 43 -4.62 9.50 -3.74
N PRO A 44 -3.35 9.89 -3.55
CA PRO A 44 -2.80 10.21 -2.24
C PRO A 44 -3.14 11.67 -1.84
N TYR A 45 -4.32 12.15 -2.24
CA TYR A 45 -4.78 13.51 -2.00
C TYR A 45 -6.24 13.50 -1.56
N CYS A 46 -6.51 14.11 -0.40
CA CYS A 46 -7.86 14.28 0.14
C CYS A 46 -8.03 15.71 0.65
N ARG A 47 -9.20 16.31 0.39
CA ARG A 47 -9.53 17.65 0.90
C ARG A 47 -9.81 17.69 2.40
N TYR A 48 -10.26 16.57 2.97
CA TYR A 48 -10.63 16.48 4.39
C TYR A 48 -9.47 16.02 5.28
N ALA A 49 -8.59 15.20 4.75
CA ALA A 49 -7.45 14.61 5.45
C ALA A 49 -6.12 15.11 4.83
N THR A 50 -5.96 16.43 4.74
CA THR A 50 -4.83 17.07 4.04
C THR A 50 -3.47 16.74 4.67
N GLN A 51 -3.43 16.40 5.96
CA GLN A 51 -2.25 15.91 6.65
C GLN A 51 -1.73 14.57 6.11
N PHE A 52 -2.61 13.79 5.46
CA PHE A 52 -2.25 12.55 4.78
C PHE A 52 -2.06 12.72 3.27
N ASN A 53 -2.05 13.97 2.77
CA ASN A 53 -1.60 14.20 1.41
C ASN A 53 -0.12 13.82 1.28
N ARG A 54 0.28 13.40 0.08
CA ARG A 54 1.61 12.84 -0.19
C ARG A 54 2.75 13.70 0.39
N GLU A 55 2.78 14.99 0.11
CA GLU A 55 3.91 15.85 0.49
C GLU A 55 3.97 16.08 2.01
N PRO A 56 2.88 16.48 2.71
CA PRO A 56 2.87 16.56 4.16
C PRO A 56 3.22 15.23 4.85
N LEU A 57 2.65 14.13 4.38
CA LEU A 57 2.89 12.80 4.96
C LEU A 57 4.35 12.39 4.81
N HIS A 58 4.93 12.56 3.62
CA HIS A 58 6.33 12.24 3.39
C HIS A 58 7.26 13.08 4.29
N ALA A 59 6.98 14.37 4.44
CA ALA A 59 7.74 15.23 5.34
C ALA A 59 7.65 14.77 6.80
N ALA A 60 6.46 14.40 7.26
CA ALA A 60 6.22 13.92 8.61
C ALA A 60 6.92 12.57 8.90
N LEU A 61 6.83 11.61 7.97
CA LEU A 61 7.51 10.32 8.08
C LEU A 61 9.03 10.48 8.14
N ARG A 62 9.58 11.37 7.30
CA ARG A 62 11.01 11.67 7.30
C ARG A 62 11.50 12.22 8.65
N ASN A 63 10.71 13.05 9.32
CA ASN A 63 11.04 13.56 10.65
C ASN A 63 11.08 12.45 11.72
N CYS A 64 10.42 11.32 11.47
CA CYS A 64 10.45 10.12 12.30
C CYS A 64 11.47 9.07 11.81
N SER A 65 12.32 9.40 10.84
CA SER A 65 13.24 8.46 10.16
C SER A 65 12.53 7.26 9.52
N ILE A 66 11.29 7.45 9.06
CA ILE A 66 10.50 6.44 8.35
C ILE A 66 10.53 6.78 6.86
N GLY A 67 10.87 5.80 6.04
CA GLY A 67 10.84 5.91 4.59
C GLY A 67 9.41 6.03 4.06
N TYR A 68 9.28 6.65 2.89
CA TYR A 68 8.01 6.74 2.17
C TYR A 68 8.24 6.36 0.71
N ARG A 69 7.42 5.44 0.19
CA ARG A 69 7.40 5.09 -1.23
C ARG A 69 5.98 5.10 -1.76
N TYR A 70 5.79 5.76 -2.90
CA TYR A 70 4.50 5.79 -3.58
C TYR A 70 4.43 4.66 -4.61
N TYR A 71 3.37 3.87 -4.52
CA TYR A 71 3.04 2.75 -5.40
C TYR A 71 1.64 2.90 -6.01
N GLY A 72 0.89 3.96 -5.70
CA GLY A 72 -0.52 4.10 -6.11
C GLY A 72 -0.77 4.15 -7.62
N ASP A 73 0.26 4.44 -8.41
CA ASP A 73 0.24 4.40 -9.89
C ASP A 73 0.34 2.96 -10.46
N ARG A 74 0.89 2.01 -9.70
CA ARG A 74 1.13 0.63 -10.15
C ARG A 74 0.37 -0.43 -9.35
N LEU A 75 0.14 -0.18 -8.07
CA LEU A 75 -0.56 -1.05 -7.11
C LEU A 75 -1.88 -0.49 -6.62
N GLY A 76 -2.22 0.74 -7.02
CA GLY A 76 -3.51 1.32 -6.67
C GLY A 76 -4.67 0.67 -7.42
N GLY A 77 -5.88 0.89 -6.92
CA GLY A 77 -7.10 0.34 -7.50
C GLY A 77 -7.55 0.98 -8.82
N ARG A 78 -6.96 2.09 -9.26
CA ARG A 78 -7.21 2.68 -10.59
C ARG A 78 -6.00 2.46 -11.48
N VAL A 79 -6.23 1.82 -12.62
CA VAL A 79 -5.24 1.70 -13.70
C VAL A 79 -5.67 2.53 -14.89
N ASP A 80 -4.71 3.04 -15.66
CA ASP A 80 -4.98 3.82 -16.87
C ASP A 80 -5.48 2.94 -18.04
N ASP A 81 -5.33 1.61 -17.93
CA ASP A 81 -5.74 0.66 -18.97
C ASP A 81 -7.27 0.46 -18.99
N PRO A 82 -7.98 0.89 -20.06
CA PRO A 82 -9.42 0.74 -20.18
C PRO A 82 -9.89 -0.73 -20.20
N SER A 83 -9.02 -1.68 -20.58
CA SER A 83 -9.35 -3.10 -20.62
C SER A 83 -9.49 -3.73 -19.23
N CYS A 84 -9.05 -3.02 -18.20
CA CYS A 84 -9.20 -3.38 -16.80
C CYS A 84 -10.51 -2.86 -16.20
N TYR A 85 -11.45 -2.38 -17.01
CA TYR A 85 -12.79 -1.98 -16.58
C TYR A 85 -13.86 -2.85 -17.23
N ASP A 86 -14.94 -3.13 -16.51
CA ASP A 86 -16.14 -3.73 -17.08
C ASP A 86 -17.02 -2.67 -17.79
N GLU A 87 -18.12 -3.11 -18.40
CA GLU A 87 -19.05 -2.25 -19.13
C GLU A 87 -19.71 -1.18 -18.23
N ASP A 88 -19.74 -1.41 -16.91
CA ASP A 88 -20.26 -0.50 -15.88
C ASP A 88 -19.17 0.45 -15.32
N GLY A 89 -17.94 0.39 -15.85
CA GLY A 89 -16.82 1.22 -15.41
C GLY A 89 -16.22 0.79 -14.06
N ARG A 90 -16.47 -0.44 -13.61
CA ARG A 90 -15.86 -1.01 -12.40
C ARG A 90 -14.55 -1.70 -12.74
N VAL A 91 -13.60 -1.60 -11.82
CA VAL A 91 -12.26 -2.16 -12.02
C VAL A 91 -12.29 -3.68 -11.91
N LEU A 92 -11.82 -4.34 -12.97
CA LEU A 92 -11.56 -5.78 -13.04
C LEU A 92 -10.21 -6.09 -12.39
N TYR A 93 -10.20 -6.14 -11.07
CA TYR A 93 -9.00 -6.37 -10.26
C TYR A 93 -8.17 -7.62 -10.64
N GLY A 94 -8.81 -8.67 -11.18
CA GLY A 94 -8.09 -9.84 -11.70
C GLY A 94 -7.16 -9.49 -12.88
N ARG A 95 -7.63 -8.64 -13.81
CA ARG A 95 -6.81 -8.17 -14.95
C ARG A 95 -5.73 -7.20 -14.52
N VAL A 96 -6.04 -6.34 -13.55
CA VAL A 96 -5.05 -5.44 -12.93
C VAL A 96 -3.91 -6.25 -12.31
N ALA A 97 -4.23 -7.29 -11.53
CA ALA A 97 -3.25 -8.16 -10.90
C ALA A 97 -2.38 -8.94 -11.91
N GLU A 98 -2.90 -9.22 -13.10
CA GLU A 98 -2.17 -9.86 -14.20
C GLU A 98 -1.29 -8.89 -14.99
N SER A 99 -1.41 -7.57 -14.81
CA SER A 99 -0.58 -6.60 -15.51
C SER A 99 0.91 -6.78 -15.17
N PRO A 100 1.83 -6.71 -16.15
CA PRO A 100 3.28 -6.72 -15.88
C PRO A 100 3.71 -5.62 -14.91
N ASN A 101 3.09 -4.44 -15.00
CA ASN A 101 3.41 -3.29 -14.14
C ASN A 101 3.03 -3.57 -12.68
N PHE A 102 1.86 -4.18 -12.46
CA PHE A 102 1.39 -4.57 -11.13
C PHE A 102 2.29 -5.65 -10.53
N ARG A 103 2.59 -6.71 -11.30
CA ARG A 103 3.47 -7.80 -10.86
C ARG A 103 4.86 -7.31 -10.47
N ALA A 104 5.47 -6.46 -11.31
CA ALA A 104 6.76 -5.87 -11.01
C ALA A 104 6.72 -5.00 -9.73
N ALA A 105 5.65 -4.22 -9.53
CA ALA A 105 5.51 -3.39 -8.34
C ALA A 105 5.32 -4.21 -7.07
N LEU A 106 4.57 -5.31 -7.19
CA LEU A 106 4.37 -6.26 -6.10
C LEU A 106 5.67 -6.95 -5.71
N ASP A 107 6.46 -7.38 -6.69
CA ASP A 107 7.78 -7.98 -6.46
C ASP A 107 8.75 -6.99 -5.80
N GLU A 108 8.73 -5.71 -6.22
CA GLU A 108 9.48 -4.64 -5.56
C GLU A 108 9.06 -4.47 -4.10
N LEU A 109 7.75 -4.32 -3.83
CA LEU A 109 7.21 -4.17 -2.48
C LEU A 109 7.55 -5.36 -1.58
N LEU A 110 7.47 -6.59 -2.10
CA LEU A 110 7.85 -7.79 -1.37
C LEU A 110 9.36 -7.85 -1.10
N GLY A 111 10.19 -7.35 -2.04
CA GLY A 111 11.62 -7.19 -1.85
C GLY A 111 11.95 -6.19 -0.73
N GLU A 112 11.22 -5.08 -0.65
CA GLU A 112 11.35 -4.12 0.44
C GLU A 112 10.91 -4.68 1.78
N ALA A 113 9.76 -5.37 1.82
CA ALA A 113 9.28 -6.03 3.03
C ALA A 113 10.23 -7.11 3.55
N ALA A 114 11.08 -7.65 2.66
CA ALA A 114 12.15 -8.58 3.00
C ALA A 114 13.40 -7.92 3.57
N ALA A 115 13.65 -6.65 3.23
CA ALA A 115 14.81 -5.91 3.71
C ALA A 115 14.50 -5.13 5.00
N VAL A 116 13.32 -4.51 5.06
CA VAL A 116 12.91 -3.60 6.14
C VAL A 116 11.44 -3.79 6.48
N ARG A 117 11.09 -3.44 7.71
CA ARG A 117 9.73 -3.63 8.20
C ARG A 117 8.77 -2.62 7.56
N THR A 118 8.03 -3.11 6.58
CA THR A 118 7.23 -2.30 5.66
C THR A 118 5.75 -2.41 5.99
N THR A 119 5.03 -1.29 5.93
CA THR A 119 3.56 -1.25 6.00
C THR A 119 2.98 -0.69 4.71
N ILE A 120 1.84 -1.23 4.29
CA ILE A 120 1.03 -0.69 3.20
C ILE A 120 0.03 0.32 3.78
N LEU A 121 -0.01 1.52 3.19
CA LEU A 121 -1.06 2.51 3.41
C LEU A 121 -2.13 2.40 2.32
N CYS A 122 -3.34 1.93 2.67
CA CYS A 122 -4.54 1.96 1.80
C CYS A 122 -5.44 3.14 2.20
N GLY A 123 -6.18 3.69 1.22
CA GLY A 123 -7.11 4.81 1.40
C GLY A 123 -8.50 4.38 1.84
N GLU A 124 -8.74 3.08 1.96
CA GLU A 124 -10.03 2.52 2.32
C GLU A 124 -10.07 2.05 3.77
N GLU A 125 -11.14 2.42 4.45
CA GLU A 125 -11.38 2.18 5.87
C GLU A 125 -11.61 0.68 6.17
N ASN A 126 -12.24 -0.06 5.26
CA ASN A 126 -12.54 -1.48 5.42
C ASN A 126 -11.55 -2.40 4.64
N PRO A 127 -10.82 -3.31 5.31
CA PRO A 127 -9.99 -4.30 4.63
C PRO A 127 -10.73 -5.27 3.72
N ALA A 128 -12.00 -5.55 4.00
CA ALA A 128 -12.83 -6.46 3.22
C ALA A 128 -13.24 -5.87 1.86
N ASP A 129 -13.32 -4.53 1.79
CA ASP A 129 -13.73 -3.79 0.58
C ASP A 129 -12.53 -3.16 -0.16
N CYS A 130 -11.36 -3.04 0.50
CA CYS A 130 -10.13 -2.51 -0.11
C CYS A 130 -9.44 -3.52 -1.05
N HIS A 131 -8.85 -3.02 -2.14
CA HIS A 131 -7.96 -3.76 -3.04
C HIS A 131 -6.76 -4.42 -2.35
N ARG A 132 -6.44 -4.07 -1.09
CA ARG A 132 -5.41 -4.75 -0.28
C ARG A 132 -5.69 -6.23 -0.05
N ARG A 133 -6.93 -6.70 -0.24
CA ARG A 133 -7.22 -8.13 -0.31
C ARG A 133 -6.39 -8.85 -1.39
N LEU A 134 -6.03 -8.17 -2.48
CA LEU A 134 -5.19 -8.71 -3.54
C LEU A 134 -3.70 -8.76 -3.14
N LEU A 135 -3.31 -7.99 -2.12
CA LEU A 135 -1.94 -7.92 -1.61
C LEU A 135 -1.71 -8.93 -0.47
N ILE A 136 -2.78 -9.43 0.15
CA ILE A 136 -2.75 -10.43 1.22
C ILE A 136 -3.22 -11.76 0.61
N GLY A 137 -2.27 -12.60 0.21
CA GLY A 137 -2.50 -13.98 -0.22
C GLY A 137 -2.63 -14.93 0.96
#